data_AF-A0A516G9D1-F1
#
_entry.id   AF-A0A516G9D1-F1
#
_cell.length_a   1.000
_cell.length_b   1.000
_cell.length_c   1.000
_cell.angle_alpha   90.00
_cell.angle_beta   90.00
_cell.angle_gamma   90.00
#
_symmetry.space_group_name_H-M   'P 1'
#
loop_
_entity.id
_entity.type
_entity.pdbx_description
1 polymer ?
#
loop_
_entity_poly.entity_id
_entity_poly.type
_entity_poly.pdbx_seq_one_letter_code
_entity_poly.pdbx_strand_id
1 'polypeptide(L)'
;MSSPPGSSPPGARSAFRQSPVRGGVLLRPLASQDVHVFADWAADEEFCRAAEWTVGLSAQQHHAFHTRLMTSPPHDLLRFAAVLNGRLVGTVDLHGDEPDRRELGFLVGPRSRWGQGLGLALARAGVAHGFEELGLREIWAEAYDANRASIRILQELGMTETGLGEVGTYLGQPTRYRQFTVTTAAP
;
A
#
# COMPACT_ATOMS: atom_id res chain seq x y z
N MET A 1 46.96 26.03 10.77
CA MET A 1 46.34 25.72 9.47
C MET A 1 46.94 24.42 9.00
N SER A 2 46.29 23.29 8.73
CA SER A 2 44.92 22.80 8.85
C SER A 2 45.00 21.26 8.67
N SER A 3 44.23 20.47 9.40
CA SER A 3 43.89 19.07 9.01
C SER A 3 43.02 19.10 7.72
N PRO A 4 42.78 18.01 6.94
CA PRO A 4 42.50 16.65 7.43
C PRO A 4 42.90 15.45 6.51
N PRO A 5 42.61 14.19 6.97
CA PRO A 5 43.04 12.94 6.35
C PRO A 5 42.07 12.44 5.27
N GLY A 6 42.57 11.48 4.47
CA GLY A 6 41.86 10.87 3.35
C GLY A 6 40.57 10.17 3.76
N SER A 7 39.48 10.59 3.13
CA SER A 7 38.17 9.96 3.21
C SER A 7 38.14 8.68 2.35
N SER A 8 37.90 7.54 2.99
CA SER A 8 37.38 6.35 2.32
C SER A 8 35.91 6.58 1.93
N PRO A 9 35.41 6.09 0.79
CA PRO A 9 34.00 6.19 0.45
C PRO A 9 33.18 5.17 1.26
N PRO A 10 31.99 5.53 1.78
CA PRO A 10 31.05 4.55 2.33
C PRO A 10 30.39 3.79 1.18
N GLY A 11 30.98 2.66 0.81
CA GLY A 11 30.35 1.63 0.01
C GLY A 11 29.61 0.66 0.94
N ALA A 12 28.30 0.57 0.76
CA ALA A 12 27.42 -0.61 0.91
C ALA A 12 26.04 -0.13 1.39
N ARG A 13 25.17 0.15 0.42
CA ARG A 13 23.72 0.13 0.65
C ARG A 13 23.38 -1.23 1.24
N SER A 14 22.73 -1.22 2.40
CA SER A 14 22.24 -2.41 3.10
C SER A 14 21.54 -3.33 2.10
N ALA A 15 22.10 -4.51 1.91
CA ALA A 15 21.52 -5.54 1.06
C ALA A 15 20.25 -6.05 1.76
N PHE A 16 19.10 -5.77 1.14
CA PHE A 16 17.82 -6.38 1.48
C PHE A 16 17.99 -7.89 1.62
N ARG A 17 18.01 -8.39 2.85
CA ARG A 17 18.10 -9.81 3.13
C ARG A 17 16.68 -10.35 3.29
N GLN A 18 16.00 -10.54 2.16
CA GLN A 18 14.72 -11.24 2.16
C GLN A 18 14.98 -12.73 2.46
N SER A 19 14.53 -13.19 3.63
CA SER A 19 14.35 -14.62 3.87
C SER A 19 12.93 -14.99 3.43
N PRO A 20 12.74 -15.86 2.42
CA PRO A 20 11.40 -16.23 1.99
C PRO A 20 10.82 -17.27 2.96
N VAL A 21 9.85 -16.86 3.76
CA VAL A 21 8.88 -17.78 4.35
C VAL A 21 7.99 -18.29 3.20
N ARG A 22 7.82 -19.61 3.08
CA ARG A 22 7.03 -20.23 2.00
C ARG A 22 5.60 -19.64 1.94
N GLY A 23 5.28 -18.94 0.86
CA GLY A 23 3.92 -18.56 0.47
C GLY A 23 3.44 -17.14 0.80
N GLY A 24 4.32 -16.25 1.25
CA GLY A 24 3.96 -14.85 1.59
C GLY A 24 3.95 -13.88 0.42
N VAL A 25 3.19 -12.78 0.57
CA VAL A 25 3.28 -11.60 -0.29
C VAL A 25 4.55 -10.83 0.07
N LEU A 26 5.34 -10.49 -0.93
CA LEU A 26 6.57 -9.70 -0.77
C LEU A 26 6.30 -8.25 -1.17
N LEU A 27 6.78 -7.31 -0.36
CA LEU A 27 6.77 -5.89 -0.70
C LEU A 27 8.11 -5.49 -1.31
N ARG A 28 8.05 -4.73 -2.41
CA ARG A 28 9.23 -4.11 -3.04
C ARG A 28 8.90 -2.72 -3.55
N PRO A 29 9.90 -1.85 -3.77
CA PRO A 29 9.70 -0.62 -4.52
C PRO A 29 9.04 -0.90 -5.88
N LEU A 30 8.22 0.04 -6.34
CA LEU A 30 7.69 0.00 -7.69
C LEU A 30 8.81 0.11 -8.72
N ALA A 31 8.67 -0.64 -9.81
CA ALA A 31 9.54 -0.61 -10.97
C ALA A 31 8.78 0.01 -12.15
N SER A 32 9.49 0.64 -13.08
CA SER A 32 8.88 1.27 -14.27
C SER A 32 7.98 0.33 -15.07
N GLN A 33 8.33 -0.96 -15.12
CA GLN A 33 7.53 -2.00 -15.79
C GLN A 33 6.17 -2.30 -15.13
N ASP A 34 5.98 -1.95 -13.85
CA ASP A 34 4.70 -2.18 -13.14
C ASP A 34 3.58 -1.30 -13.71
N VAL A 35 3.92 -0.21 -14.40
CA VAL A 35 2.94 0.69 -15.05
C VAL A 35 2.05 -0.06 -16.03
N HIS A 36 2.62 -0.99 -16.79
CA HIS A 36 1.86 -1.76 -17.76
C HIS A 36 0.80 -2.62 -17.08
N VAL A 37 1.15 -3.21 -15.92
CA VAL A 37 0.21 -4.02 -15.13
C VAL A 37 -0.92 -3.15 -14.56
N PHE A 38 -0.61 -1.93 -14.11
CA PHE A 38 -1.64 -0.99 -13.67
C PHE A 38 -2.56 -0.54 -14.81
N ALA A 39 -2.01 -0.27 -15.99
CA ALA A 39 -2.79 0.07 -17.17
C ALA A 39 -3.73 -1.09 -17.57
N ASP A 40 -3.27 -2.35 -17.45
CA ASP A 40 -4.10 -3.53 -17.69
C ASP A 40 -5.25 -3.65 -16.69
N TRP A 41 -5.01 -3.37 -15.40
CA TRP A 41 -6.08 -3.36 -14.39
C TRP A 41 -7.08 -2.24 -14.64
N ALA A 42 -6.58 -1.09 -15.08
CA ALA A 42 -7.39 0.09 -15.31
C ALA A 42 -8.34 -0.03 -16.53
N ALA A 43 -8.11 -1.01 -17.40
CA ALA A 43 -9.02 -1.36 -18.49
C ALA A 43 -10.35 -1.97 -17.99
N ASP A 44 -10.42 -2.41 -16.73
CA ASP A 44 -11.65 -2.89 -16.10
C ASP A 44 -12.33 -1.74 -15.32
N GLU A 45 -13.48 -1.27 -15.82
CA GLU A 45 -14.20 -0.16 -15.17
C GLU A 45 -14.68 -0.51 -13.75
N GLU A 46 -15.05 -1.76 -13.48
CA GLU A 46 -15.47 -2.17 -12.14
C GLU A 46 -14.30 -2.14 -11.17
N PHE A 47 -13.11 -2.54 -11.63
CA PHE A 47 -11.87 -2.36 -10.89
C PHE A 47 -11.64 -0.89 -10.57
N CYS A 48 -11.69 -0.02 -11.59
CA CYS A 48 -11.47 1.42 -11.41
C CYS A 48 -12.48 2.03 -10.42
N ARG A 49 -13.77 1.71 -10.52
CA ARG A 49 -14.80 2.20 -9.59
C ARG A 49 -14.54 1.77 -8.15
N ALA A 50 -14.13 0.52 -7.93
CA ALA A 50 -13.87 0.00 -6.60
C ALA A 50 -12.55 0.52 -5.99
N ALA A 51 -11.55 0.77 -6.84
CA ALA A 51 -10.26 1.35 -6.49
C ALA A 51 -10.27 2.89 -6.44
N GLU A 52 -11.43 3.50 -6.72
CA GLU A 52 -11.63 4.95 -6.85
C GLU A 52 -10.67 5.61 -7.86
N TRP A 53 -10.28 4.85 -8.89
CA TRP A 53 -9.55 5.35 -10.04
C TRP A 53 -10.52 5.99 -11.04
N THR A 54 -10.03 6.99 -11.76
CA THR A 54 -10.81 7.64 -12.82
C THR A 54 -11.14 6.63 -13.93
N VAL A 55 -12.44 6.41 -14.15
CA VAL A 55 -12.96 5.53 -15.20
C VAL A 55 -12.85 6.21 -16.57
N GLY A 56 -12.58 5.42 -17.61
CA GLY A 56 -12.62 5.89 -18.99
C GLY A 56 -11.38 6.65 -19.47
N LEU A 57 -10.29 6.64 -18.68
CA LEU A 57 -9.00 7.12 -19.18
C LEU A 57 -8.41 6.12 -20.16
N SER A 58 -7.65 6.62 -21.13
CA SER A 58 -6.89 5.79 -22.06
C SER A 58 -5.72 5.09 -21.36
N ALA A 59 -5.24 3.97 -21.93
CA ALA A 59 -4.04 3.29 -21.43
C ALA A 59 -2.83 4.23 -21.32
N GLN A 60 -2.68 5.19 -22.25
CA GLN A 60 -1.62 6.20 -22.21
C GLN A 60 -1.77 7.15 -21.02
N GLN A 61 -3.00 7.57 -20.69
CA GLN A 61 -3.28 8.42 -19.54
C GLN A 61 -2.99 7.70 -18.22
N HIS A 62 -3.43 6.44 -18.08
CA HIS A 62 -3.06 5.62 -16.92
C HIS A 62 -1.55 5.43 -16.83
N HIS A 63 -0.88 5.15 -17.95
CA HIS A 63 0.58 5.00 -17.97
C HIS A 63 1.28 6.27 -17.50
N ALA A 64 0.88 7.44 -18.01
CA ALA A 64 1.46 8.73 -17.62
C ALA A 64 1.22 9.04 -16.13
N PHE A 65 0.01 8.77 -15.63
CA PHE A 65 -0.35 8.96 -14.23
C PHE A 65 0.51 8.10 -13.28
N HIS A 66 0.58 6.79 -13.53
CA HIS A 66 1.36 5.88 -12.69
C HIS A 66 2.86 6.14 -12.81
N THR A 67 3.35 6.53 -14.00
CA THR A 67 4.75 6.95 -14.18
C THR A 67 5.07 8.14 -13.29
N ARG A 68 4.23 9.19 -13.30
CA ARG A 68 4.41 10.38 -12.47
C ARG A 68 4.43 10.04 -10.97
N LEU A 69 3.52 9.18 -10.52
CA LEU A 69 3.48 8.74 -9.11
C LEU A 69 4.77 8.04 -8.67
N MET A 70 5.48 7.35 -9.57
CA MET A 70 6.76 6.72 -9.21
C MET A 70 7.96 7.65 -9.36
N THR A 71 7.97 8.53 -10.36
CA THR A 71 9.11 9.43 -10.60
C THR A 71 9.09 10.65 -9.68
N SER A 72 7.92 11.01 -9.16
CA SER A 72 7.72 12.15 -8.27
C SER A 72 6.59 11.81 -7.28
N PRO A 73 6.81 10.83 -6.39
CA PRO A 73 5.82 10.45 -5.40
C PRO A 73 5.52 11.63 -4.47
N PRO A 74 4.27 11.75 -3.97
CA PRO A 74 3.98 12.59 -2.82
C PRO A 74 4.94 12.27 -1.67
N HIS A 75 5.42 13.29 -0.97
CA HIS A 75 6.42 13.16 0.09
C HIS A 75 5.91 12.36 1.31
N ASP A 76 4.60 12.34 1.49
CA ASP A 76 3.84 11.66 2.53
C ASP A 76 3.39 10.25 2.13
N LEU A 77 3.72 9.78 0.91
CA LEU A 77 3.31 8.46 0.41
C LEU A 77 4.50 7.52 0.24
N LEU A 78 4.49 6.41 0.98
CA LEU A 78 5.27 5.22 0.68
C LEU A 78 4.39 4.18 -0.03
N ARG A 79 4.63 3.93 -1.32
CA ARG A 79 3.91 2.91 -2.09
C ARG A 79 4.81 1.75 -2.50
N PHE A 80 4.37 0.54 -2.20
CA PHE A 80 5.05 -0.70 -2.53
C PHE A 80 4.25 -1.54 -3.52
N ALA A 81 4.97 -2.22 -4.42
CA ALA A 81 4.43 -3.33 -5.19
C ALA A 81 4.29 -4.56 -4.28
N ALA A 82 3.09 -5.14 -4.25
CA ALA A 82 2.83 -6.41 -3.60
C ALA A 82 2.97 -7.56 -4.61
N VAL A 83 3.92 -8.47 -4.35
CA VAL A 83 4.30 -9.53 -5.28
C VAL A 83 4.03 -10.91 -4.67
N LEU A 84 3.33 -11.76 -5.42
CA LEU A 84 3.11 -13.16 -5.08
C LEU A 84 3.57 -14.05 -6.23
N ASN A 85 4.45 -15.01 -5.95
CA ASN A 85 5.04 -15.92 -6.94
C ASN A 85 5.64 -15.18 -8.15
N GLY A 86 6.37 -14.09 -7.88
CA GLY A 86 7.02 -13.26 -8.90
C GLY A 86 6.07 -12.37 -9.72
N ARG A 87 4.77 -12.36 -9.42
CA ARG A 87 3.78 -11.54 -10.12
C ARG A 87 3.30 -10.40 -9.24
N LEU A 88 3.16 -9.20 -9.81
CA LEU A 88 2.47 -8.10 -9.16
C LEU A 88 0.99 -8.45 -8.97
N VAL A 89 0.51 -8.34 -7.74
CA VAL A 89 -0.87 -8.69 -7.34
C VAL A 89 -1.60 -7.56 -6.63
N GLY A 90 -0.93 -6.42 -6.46
CA GLY A 90 -1.52 -5.26 -5.85
C GLY A 90 -0.49 -4.23 -5.38
N THR A 91 -0.95 -3.28 -4.59
CA THR A 91 -0.12 -2.28 -3.92
C THR A 91 -0.43 -2.23 -2.44
N VAL A 92 0.57 -1.81 -1.67
CA VAL A 92 0.43 -1.43 -0.27
C VAL A 92 0.97 -0.02 -0.12
N ASP A 93 0.19 0.83 0.52
CA ASP A 93 0.49 2.23 0.75
C ASP A 93 0.57 2.51 2.24
N LEU A 94 1.53 3.35 2.63
CA LEU A 94 1.65 3.90 3.97
C LEU A 94 1.71 5.43 3.87
N HIS A 95 0.56 6.09 4.06
CA HIS A 95 0.41 7.54 3.95
C HIS A 95 0.72 8.25 5.28
N GLY A 96 1.09 9.53 5.19
CA GLY A 96 1.42 10.40 6.30
C GLY A 96 2.91 10.65 6.44
N ASP A 97 3.24 11.72 7.15
CA ASP A 97 4.59 12.18 7.45
C ASP A 97 4.92 12.13 8.96
N GLU A 98 3.96 11.71 9.79
CA GLU A 98 4.18 11.49 11.23
C GLU A 98 5.31 10.45 11.43
N PRO A 99 6.25 10.68 12.37
CA PRO A 99 7.43 9.81 12.52
C PRO A 99 7.12 8.35 12.87
N ASP A 100 6.03 8.11 13.58
CA ASP A 100 5.71 6.82 14.20
C ASP A 100 4.27 6.36 13.92
N ARG A 101 3.55 7.05 13.04
CA ARG A 101 2.18 6.77 12.66
C ARG A 101 1.98 6.93 11.16
N ARG A 102 1.36 5.93 10.51
CA ARG A 102 0.99 6.01 9.09
C ARG A 102 -0.37 5.35 8.82
N GLU A 103 -1.02 5.79 7.75
CA GLU A 103 -2.26 5.21 7.25
C GLU A 103 -1.98 4.06 6.27
N LEU A 104 -2.53 2.88 6.53
CA LEU A 104 -2.43 1.73 5.65
C LEU A 104 -3.52 1.76 4.56
N GLY A 105 -3.09 1.81 3.30
CA GLY A 105 -3.89 1.49 2.13
C GLY A 105 -3.45 0.19 1.48
N PHE A 106 -4.39 -0.55 0.87
CA PHE A 106 -4.07 -1.72 0.06
C PHE A 106 -5.04 -1.90 -1.10
N LEU A 107 -4.51 -2.36 -2.23
CA LEU A 107 -5.27 -2.59 -3.45
C LEU A 107 -4.89 -3.95 -4.03
N VAL A 108 -5.86 -4.79 -4.37
CA VAL A 108 -5.62 -6.10 -5.02
C VAL A 108 -5.98 -5.99 -6.49
N GLY A 109 -5.08 -6.39 -7.38
CA GLY A 109 -5.34 -6.43 -8.82
C GLY A 109 -4.77 -7.69 -9.49
N PRO A 110 -5.31 -8.10 -10.66
CA PRO A 110 -6.55 -7.61 -11.26
C PRO A 110 -7.80 -8.08 -10.47
N ARG A 111 -8.98 -7.57 -10.81
CA ARG A 111 -10.27 -7.91 -10.17
C ARG A 111 -10.53 -9.43 -10.08
N SER A 112 -10.06 -10.21 -11.05
CA SER A 112 -10.18 -11.67 -11.04
C SER A 112 -9.49 -12.36 -9.86
N ARG A 113 -8.69 -11.64 -9.08
CA ARG A 113 -8.03 -12.12 -7.87
C ARG A 113 -8.73 -11.76 -6.56
N TRP A 114 -9.84 -11.01 -6.62
CA TRP A 114 -10.63 -10.69 -5.44
C TRP A 114 -11.29 -11.93 -4.85
N GLY A 115 -11.60 -11.89 -3.56
CA GLY A 115 -12.23 -13.01 -2.84
C GLY A 115 -11.30 -14.19 -2.53
N GLN A 116 -10.01 -14.11 -2.88
CA GLN A 116 -9.02 -15.19 -2.70
C GLN A 116 -8.11 -14.99 -1.48
N GLY A 117 -8.48 -14.11 -0.54
CA GLY A 117 -7.68 -13.82 0.66
C GLY A 117 -6.46 -12.91 0.44
N LEU A 118 -6.19 -12.46 -0.80
CA LEU A 118 -5.03 -11.62 -1.09
C LEU A 118 -5.07 -10.26 -0.38
N GLY A 119 -6.23 -9.63 -0.22
CA GLY A 119 -6.32 -8.33 0.46
C GLY A 119 -5.78 -8.40 1.89
N LEU A 120 -6.12 -9.47 2.61
CA LEU A 120 -5.60 -9.74 3.95
C LEU A 120 -4.09 -10.00 3.93
N ALA A 121 -3.60 -10.77 2.95
CA ALA A 121 -2.17 -11.03 2.82
C ALA A 121 -1.35 -9.76 2.54
N LEU A 122 -1.87 -8.87 1.68
CA LEU A 122 -1.26 -7.57 1.38
C LEU A 122 -1.25 -6.68 2.63
N ALA A 123 -2.39 -6.54 3.29
CA ALA A 123 -2.52 -5.70 4.46
C ALA A 123 -1.64 -6.20 5.63
N ARG A 124 -1.54 -7.52 5.85
CA ARG A 124 -0.61 -8.11 6.83
C ARG A 124 0.85 -7.76 6.49
N ALA A 125 1.23 -7.87 5.22
CA ALA A 125 2.58 -7.50 4.79
C ALA A 125 2.86 -6.00 5.01
N GLY A 126 1.87 -5.14 4.80
CA GLY A 126 1.97 -3.71 5.08
C GLY A 126 2.13 -3.38 6.56
N VAL A 127 1.32 -3.99 7.43
CA VAL A 127 1.43 -3.83 8.89
C VAL A 127 2.79 -4.31 9.39
N ALA A 128 3.24 -5.50 8.94
CA ALA A 128 4.54 -6.03 9.30
C ALA A 128 5.67 -5.10 8.85
N HIS A 129 5.63 -4.60 7.61
CA HIS A 129 6.63 -3.65 7.11
C HIS A 129 6.66 -2.35 7.92
N GLY A 130 5.48 -1.80 8.26
CA GLY A 130 5.38 -0.59 9.06
C GLY A 130 6.01 -0.75 10.45
N PHE A 131 5.78 -1.88 11.12
CA PHE A 131 6.36 -2.12 12.45
C PHE A 131 7.83 -2.55 12.41
N GLU A 132 8.19 -3.49 11.53
CA GLU A 132 9.51 -4.14 11.54
C GLU A 132 10.57 -3.31 10.81
N GLU A 133 10.22 -2.69 9.68
CA GLU A 133 11.18 -2.00 8.81
C GLU A 133 11.16 -0.48 9.01
N LEU A 134 9.98 0.10 9.28
CA LEU A 134 9.84 1.54 9.50
C LEU A 134 9.84 1.94 10.99
N GLY A 135 9.68 0.98 11.91
CA GLY A 135 9.66 1.25 13.35
C GLY A 135 8.46 2.06 13.83
N LEU A 136 7.33 2.01 13.11
CA LEU A 136 6.11 2.72 13.50
C LEU A 136 5.59 2.17 14.85
N ARG A 137 4.97 3.04 15.64
CA ARG A 137 4.27 2.66 16.88
C ARG A 137 2.80 2.39 16.63
N GLU A 138 2.22 3.07 15.66
CA GLU A 138 0.82 2.98 15.29
C GLU A 138 0.64 2.89 13.78
N ILE A 139 -0.27 2.04 13.34
CA ILE A 139 -0.77 2.02 11.97
C ILE A 139 -2.27 2.16 12.05
N TRP A 140 -2.81 3.18 11.40
CA TRP A 140 -4.24 3.38 11.28
C TRP A 140 -4.70 3.10 9.86
N ALA A 141 -5.98 2.91 9.66
CA ALA A 141 -6.58 2.74 8.33
C ALA A 141 -8.05 3.16 8.39
N GLU A 142 -8.60 3.50 7.25
CA GLU A 142 -10.04 3.66 7.12
C GLU A 142 -10.59 2.96 5.88
N ALA A 143 -11.86 2.60 5.97
CA ALA A 143 -12.60 2.08 4.84
C ALA A 143 -14.05 2.54 4.93
N TYR A 144 -14.67 2.80 3.78
CA TYR A 144 -16.10 3.05 3.74
C TYR A 144 -16.86 1.87 4.36
N ASP A 145 -17.89 2.15 5.17
CA ASP A 145 -18.71 1.10 5.79
C ASP A 145 -19.37 0.18 4.75
N ALA A 146 -19.69 0.72 3.57
CA ALA A 146 -20.17 -0.05 2.42
C ALA A 146 -19.11 -1.01 1.84
N ASN A 147 -17.81 -0.73 2.01
CA ASN A 147 -16.71 -1.62 1.63
C ASN A 147 -16.49 -2.71 2.70
N ARG A 148 -17.44 -3.65 2.77
CA ARG A 148 -17.45 -4.76 3.75
C ARG A 148 -16.19 -5.64 3.66
N ALA A 149 -15.58 -5.75 2.48
CA ALA A 149 -14.37 -6.53 2.28
C ALA A 149 -13.18 -5.90 3.03
N SER A 150 -12.94 -4.60 2.85
CA SER A 150 -11.87 -3.90 3.57
C SER A 150 -12.12 -3.88 5.07
N ILE A 151 -13.35 -3.59 5.52
CA ILE A 151 -13.69 -3.62 6.97
C ILE A 151 -13.35 -4.97 7.61
N ARG A 152 -13.72 -6.07 6.95
CA ARG A 152 -13.40 -7.41 7.44
C ARG A 152 -11.90 -7.66 7.51
N ILE A 153 -11.13 -7.19 6.52
CA ILE A 153 -9.68 -7.31 6.52
C ILE A 153 -9.08 -6.53 7.70
N LEU A 154 -9.49 -5.28 7.93
CA LEU A 154 -8.97 -4.47 9.05
C LEU A 154 -9.26 -5.14 10.41
N GLN A 155 -10.44 -5.74 10.57
CA GLN A 155 -10.78 -6.53 11.76
C GLN A 155 -9.92 -7.80 11.90
N GLU A 156 -9.70 -8.54 10.81
CA GLU A 156 -8.88 -9.77 10.80
C GLU A 156 -7.36 -9.51 10.96
N LEU A 157 -6.92 -8.26 10.82
CA LEU A 157 -5.59 -7.78 11.21
C LEU A 157 -5.46 -7.53 12.72
N GLY A 158 -6.58 -7.55 13.46
CA GLY A 158 -6.61 -7.18 14.86
C GLY A 158 -6.65 -5.68 15.09
N MET A 159 -7.00 -4.87 14.07
CA MET A 159 -7.19 -3.44 14.26
C MET A 159 -8.48 -3.18 15.05
N THR A 160 -8.40 -2.23 15.98
CA THR A 160 -9.54 -1.79 16.79
C THR A 160 -10.20 -0.59 16.12
N GLU A 161 -11.52 -0.61 16.00
CA GLU A 161 -12.28 0.54 15.50
C GLU A 161 -12.21 1.70 16.50
N THR A 162 -11.85 2.88 16.02
CA THR A 162 -11.64 4.09 16.82
C THR A 162 -12.70 5.16 16.58
N GLY A 163 -13.42 5.10 15.47
CA GLY A 163 -14.45 6.09 15.16
C GLY A 163 -14.96 6.08 13.72
N LEU A 164 -15.67 7.16 13.38
CA LEU A 164 -16.25 7.39 12.06
C LEU A 164 -15.53 8.57 11.40
N GLY A 165 -15.21 8.43 10.12
CA GLY A 165 -14.64 9.49 9.30
C GLY A 165 -15.68 10.21 8.43
N GLU A 166 -15.17 10.78 7.33
CA GLU A 166 -15.95 11.57 6.39
C GLU A 166 -17.06 10.77 5.69
N VAL A 167 -18.10 11.49 5.27
CA VAL A 167 -19.19 10.94 4.46
C VAL A 167 -18.78 11.00 3.00
N GLY A 168 -19.08 9.95 2.25
CA GLY A 168 -18.75 9.85 0.84
C GLY A 168 -19.71 8.94 0.10
N THR A 169 -19.30 8.50 -1.09
CA THR A 169 -20.06 7.56 -1.91
C THR A 169 -19.13 6.44 -2.36
N TYR A 170 -19.49 5.20 -2.06
CA TYR A 170 -18.73 4.03 -2.49
C TYR A 170 -19.60 3.20 -3.44
N LEU A 171 -19.12 2.97 -4.66
CA LEU A 171 -19.86 2.23 -5.71
C LEU A 171 -21.31 2.73 -5.91
N GLY A 172 -21.51 4.05 -5.84
CA GLY A 172 -22.82 4.70 -6.01
C GLY A 172 -23.70 4.70 -4.75
N GLN A 173 -23.26 4.10 -3.64
CA GLN A 173 -23.98 4.10 -2.37
C GLN A 173 -23.45 5.20 -1.44
N PRO A 174 -24.31 6.10 -0.93
CA PRO A 174 -23.93 7.01 0.16
C PRO A 174 -23.49 6.21 1.39
N THR A 175 -22.33 6.57 1.93
CA THR A 175 -21.71 5.84 3.03
C THR A 175 -20.74 6.76 3.79
N ARG A 176 -19.99 6.24 4.74
CA ARG A 176 -18.97 6.98 5.47
C ARG A 176 -17.82 6.09 5.88
N TYR A 177 -16.67 6.69 6.13
CA TYR A 177 -15.51 5.97 6.64
C TYR A 177 -15.74 5.45 8.07
N ARG A 178 -15.19 4.27 8.33
CA ARG A 178 -14.91 3.75 9.66
C ARG A 178 -13.40 3.68 9.82
N GLN A 179 -12.92 4.13 10.97
CA GLN A 179 -11.50 4.30 11.26
C GLN A 179 -11.04 3.22 12.23
N PHE A 180 -9.86 2.68 11.99
CA PHE A 180 -9.27 1.57 12.74
C PHE A 180 -7.81 1.87 13.06
N THR A 181 -7.31 1.31 14.15
CA THR A 181 -5.89 1.40 14.51
C THR A 181 -5.35 0.10 15.07
N VAL A 182 -4.06 -0.14 14.88
CA VAL A 182 -3.28 -1.18 15.56
C VAL A 182 -1.95 -0.59 16.01
N THR A 183 -1.54 -0.92 17.22
CA THR A 183 -0.25 -0.51 17.78
C THR A 183 0.66 -1.72 17.94
N THR A 184 1.95 -1.50 17.79
CA THR A 184 2.93 -2.52 18.21
C THR A 184 2.86 -2.69 19.73
N ALA A 185 3.11 -3.90 20.24
CA ALA A 185 3.20 -4.10 21.68
C ALA A 185 4.36 -3.24 22.24
N ALA A 186 4.16 -2.63 23.41
CA ALA A 186 5.25 -1.91 24.07
C ALA A 186 6.44 -2.86 24.29
N PRO A 187 7.68 -2.43 24.01
CA PRO A 187 8.87 -3.24 24.21
C PRO A 187 9.07 -3.65 25.68
#